data_AF-A0A0Q5N058-F1
#
_entry.id   AF-A0A0Q5N058-F1
#
_cell.length_a   1.000
_cell.length_b   1.000
_cell.length_c   1.000
_cell.angle_alpha   90.00
_cell.angle_beta   90.00
_cell.angle_gamma   90.00
#
_symmetry.space_group_name_H-M   'P 1'
#
loop_
_entity.id
_entity.type
_entity.pdbx_description
1 polymer ?
#
loop_
_entity_poly.entity_id
_entity_poly.type
_entity_poly.pdbx_seq_one_letter_code
_entity_poly.pdbx_strand_id
1 'polypeptide(L)'
;MQDDLFGDLPADTLAPEPETGAAKSAAAPRARRAAAEPATQPPPRRSAGVQPADWDEPLRALGAALPRRVRLGTSSWTYPGWKGLVWEGEHSQAVLSKQGLAVYAQHPLLRTVSIDRSFYRPLTAEQYARYATQVPDDFRFVVKAPSLVTDALVRSEDGRGKQANSAFLSPELALQEFVQPVLEGLGAKAGALVFQLSPLPPPLLHRLPDVLDRLDAMLRAQPPLHDVAPDAVLAVEVRDPEWLTAAVLPRLAEVLRASGATYCLGLHARMPALQDQLPLLRMLWPGPLVCRWNLNPVHGMYGYEDAEKLYEPFDRIHHPDPALHAELAHAVAGITARGQNAYVTISNHAEGCAPLTIRTLAERIVAQG
;
A
#
# COMPACT_ATOMS: atom_id res chain seq x y z
N MET A 1 3.59 -1.30 19.95
CA MET A 1 4.83 -1.27 19.16
C MET A 1 4.43 -1.58 17.72
N GLN A 2 4.28 -0.53 16.92
CA GLN A 2 3.95 -0.61 15.49
C GLN A 2 4.93 0.27 14.68
N ASP A 3 6.06 0.58 15.29
CA ASP A 3 7.17 1.32 14.70
C ASP A 3 8.24 0.28 14.41
N ASP A 4 8.25 -0.13 13.14
CA ASP A 4 9.37 -0.73 12.38
C ASP A 4 8.90 -1.33 11.04
N LEU A 5 7.61 -1.19 10.70
CA LEU A 5 7.08 -1.60 9.38
C LEU A 5 7.64 -0.77 8.21
N PHE A 6 8.21 0.41 8.47
CA PHE A 6 8.86 1.27 7.49
C PHE A 6 10.05 1.96 8.16
N GLY A 7 11.26 1.45 7.91
CA GLY A 7 12.48 1.93 8.57
C GLY A 7 12.61 3.45 8.52
N ASP A 8 13.03 4.02 9.65
CA ASP A 8 13.33 5.44 9.79
C ASP A 8 14.23 5.90 8.65
N LEU A 9 13.77 6.92 7.90
CA LEU A 9 14.59 7.65 6.96
C LEU A 9 14.77 9.08 7.48
N PRO A 10 16.01 9.60 7.46
CA PRO A 10 16.37 10.82 8.17
C PRO A 10 15.58 12.02 7.64
N ALA A 11 15.08 12.81 8.60
CA ALA A 11 14.70 14.19 8.35
C ALA A 11 15.97 14.97 8.02
N ASP A 12 16.24 15.19 6.74
CA ASP A 12 16.99 16.36 6.26
C ASP A 12 17.03 16.39 4.73
N THR A 13 16.34 17.37 4.15
CA THR A 13 16.75 18.03 2.90
C THR A 13 16.25 19.47 2.97
N LEU A 14 16.85 20.24 3.89
CA LEU A 14 16.91 21.68 3.72
C LEU A 14 17.85 21.98 2.54
N ALA A 15 17.39 22.84 1.62
CA ALA A 15 18.13 23.27 0.44
C ALA A 15 19.43 23.99 0.83
N PRO A 16 20.53 23.85 0.06
CA PRO A 16 21.72 24.67 0.27
C PRO A 16 21.58 26.01 -0.45
N GLU A 17 21.76 27.11 0.28
CA GLU A 17 22.14 28.41 -0.27
C GLU A 17 23.66 28.48 -0.53
N PRO A 18 24.14 29.37 -1.42
CA PRO A 18 25.41 29.19 -2.12
C PRO A 18 26.63 29.70 -1.35
N GLU A 19 27.72 28.94 -1.37
CA GLU A 19 29.02 29.38 -0.87
C GLU A 19 29.78 30.25 -1.89
N THR A 20 30.16 31.44 -1.43
CA THR A 20 31.15 32.33 -2.04
C THR A 20 32.57 31.84 -1.79
N GLY A 21 33.43 31.90 -2.81
CA GLY A 21 34.73 31.24 -2.84
C GLY A 21 35.91 31.94 -2.15
N ALA A 22 37.05 31.24 -2.15
CA ALA A 22 38.39 31.79 -2.12
C ALA A 22 39.42 30.73 -2.56
N ALA A 23 40.23 31.08 -3.56
CA ALA A 23 41.34 30.29 -4.07
C ALA A 23 42.55 30.29 -3.12
N LYS A 24 43.40 29.24 -3.18
CA LYS A 24 44.87 29.32 -2.97
C LYS A 24 45.62 28.06 -3.45
N SER A 25 46.31 28.26 -4.58
CA SER A 25 47.71 27.92 -4.93
C SER A 25 48.42 26.64 -4.38
N ALA A 26 48.73 25.75 -5.34
CA ALA A 26 50.02 25.14 -5.72
C ALA A 26 51.00 24.53 -4.68
N ALA A 27 51.37 23.26 -4.91
CA ALA A 27 52.76 22.80 -5.06
C ALA A 27 52.81 21.37 -5.63
N ALA A 28 53.69 21.14 -6.61
CA ALA A 28 54.06 19.82 -7.15
C ALA A 28 55.38 19.33 -6.50
N PRO A 29 55.67 18.01 -6.53
CA PRO A 29 56.87 17.61 -7.25
C PRO A 29 56.77 16.28 -8.04
N ARG A 30 57.86 16.04 -8.78
CA ARG A 30 58.09 15.13 -9.92
C ARG A 30 58.11 13.62 -9.64
N ALA A 31 57.49 12.89 -10.57
CA ALA A 31 57.94 11.73 -11.36
C ALA A 31 58.66 10.52 -10.70
N ARG A 32 58.05 9.33 -10.90
CA ARG A 32 58.74 8.10 -11.31
C ARG A 32 57.81 7.27 -12.22
N ARG A 33 58.26 7.01 -13.45
CA ARG A 33 57.63 6.10 -14.43
C ARG A 33 57.88 4.66 -13.97
N ALA A 34 56.81 3.89 -13.75
CA ALA A 34 56.84 2.43 -13.66
C ALA A 34 56.14 1.85 -14.89
N ALA A 35 56.66 0.74 -15.40
CA ALA A 35 56.25 0.08 -16.64
C ALA A 35 54.80 -0.42 -16.58
N ALA A 36 54.09 -0.30 -17.70
CA ALA A 36 52.69 -0.70 -17.84
C ALA A 36 52.58 -2.20 -18.16
N GLU A 37 51.89 -2.93 -17.29
CA GLU A 37 51.30 -4.23 -17.59
C GLU A 37 49.94 -4.02 -18.31
N PRO A 38 49.53 -4.94 -19.20
CA PRO A 38 48.30 -4.78 -19.96
C PRO A 38 47.06 -4.83 -19.04
N ALA A 39 46.36 -3.71 -18.95
CA ALA A 39 45.13 -3.57 -18.20
C ALA A 39 44.05 -4.51 -18.75
N THR A 40 43.62 -5.46 -17.91
CA THR A 40 42.35 -6.14 -18.06
C THR A 40 41.23 -5.11 -18.08
N GLN A 41 40.35 -5.21 -19.09
CA GLN A 41 39.21 -4.32 -19.21
C GLN A 41 38.39 -4.38 -17.90
N PRO A 42 38.08 -3.23 -17.28
CA PRO A 42 37.20 -3.23 -16.12
C PRO A 42 35.84 -3.80 -16.54
N PRO A 43 35.17 -4.59 -15.69
CA PRO A 43 33.84 -5.07 -15.98
C PRO A 43 32.91 -3.89 -16.30
N PRO A 44 31.90 -4.08 -17.17
CA PRO A 44 30.98 -3.00 -17.51
C PRO A 44 30.42 -2.41 -16.23
N ARG A 45 30.52 -1.08 -16.11
CA ARG A 45 29.96 -0.34 -14.97
C ARG A 45 28.48 -0.69 -14.88
N ARG A 46 28.11 -1.48 -13.87
CA ARG A 46 26.71 -1.70 -13.49
C ARG A 46 26.06 -0.33 -13.36
N SER A 47 24.94 -0.13 -14.04
CA SER A 47 24.16 1.10 -13.98
C SER A 47 23.93 1.48 -12.52
N ALA A 48 24.20 2.74 -12.17
CA ALA A 48 23.97 3.26 -10.84
C ALA A 48 22.45 3.37 -10.59
N GLY A 49 21.83 2.29 -10.13
CA GLY A 49 20.40 2.26 -9.80
C GLY A 49 19.89 0.84 -9.56
N VAL A 50 18.71 0.73 -8.94
CA VAL A 50 17.99 -0.54 -8.80
C VAL A 50 17.66 -1.07 -10.20
N GLN A 51 17.93 -2.35 -10.45
CA GLN A 51 17.60 -3.01 -11.71
C GLN A 51 16.48 -4.05 -11.49
N PRO A 52 15.57 -4.24 -12.46
CA PRO A 52 14.56 -5.29 -12.37
C PRO A 52 15.22 -6.67 -12.35
N ALA A 53 14.64 -7.60 -11.60
CA ALA A 53 15.00 -9.00 -11.72
C ALA A 53 14.71 -9.53 -13.14
N ASP A 54 15.43 -10.58 -13.56
CA ASP A 54 15.11 -11.27 -14.81
C ASP A 54 13.86 -12.14 -14.60
N TRP A 55 12.70 -11.60 -14.96
CA TRP A 55 11.44 -12.32 -14.92
C TRP A 55 11.41 -13.37 -16.04
N ASP A 56 10.92 -14.57 -15.76
CA ASP A 56 10.83 -15.63 -16.77
C ASP A 56 9.63 -15.43 -17.72
N GLU A 57 9.60 -16.19 -18.81
CA GLU A 57 8.49 -16.15 -19.77
C GLU A 57 7.13 -16.55 -19.16
N PRO A 58 7.05 -17.59 -18.29
CA PRO A 58 5.81 -17.90 -17.58
C PRO A 58 5.23 -16.73 -16.78
N LEU A 59 6.06 -15.97 -16.05
CA LEU A 59 5.61 -14.80 -15.29
C LEU A 59 5.10 -13.68 -16.20
N ARG A 60 5.78 -13.43 -17.33
CA ARG A 60 5.32 -12.47 -18.34
C ARG A 60 4.00 -12.89 -18.96
N ALA A 61 3.86 -14.16 -19.34
CA ALA A 61 2.61 -14.71 -19.89
C ALA A 61 1.45 -14.61 -18.89
N LEU A 62 1.70 -14.91 -17.61
CA LEU A 62 0.71 -14.73 -16.55
C LEU A 62 0.30 -13.26 -16.40
N GLY A 63 1.26 -12.34 -16.42
CA GLY A 63 0.99 -10.90 -16.41
C GLY A 63 0.18 -10.43 -17.61
N ALA A 64 0.40 -11.00 -18.80
CA ALA A 64 -0.39 -10.69 -19.99
C ALA A 64 -1.83 -11.24 -19.92
N ALA A 65 -2.01 -12.43 -19.31
CA ALA A 65 -3.32 -13.07 -19.14
C ALA A 65 -4.17 -12.42 -18.05
N LEU A 66 -3.55 -11.77 -17.05
CA LEU A 66 -4.26 -11.14 -15.94
C LEU A 66 -5.15 -9.97 -16.41
N PRO A 67 -6.47 -9.98 -16.18
CA PRO A 67 -7.38 -8.94 -16.68
C PRO A 67 -6.94 -7.53 -16.27
N ARG A 68 -7.03 -6.53 -17.16
CA ARG A 68 -6.52 -5.16 -16.91
C ARG A 68 -7.10 -4.50 -15.65
N ARG A 69 -8.33 -4.86 -15.28
CA ARG A 69 -9.04 -4.33 -14.09
C ARG A 69 -8.60 -4.98 -12.78
N VAL A 70 -7.84 -6.07 -12.84
CA VAL A 70 -7.18 -6.68 -11.68
C VAL A 70 -5.87 -5.95 -11.44
N ARG A 71 -5.79 -5.29 -10.28
CA ARG A 71 -4.61 -4.57 -9.82
C ARG A 71 -4.12 -5.21 -8.54
N LEU A 72 -3.09 -6.04 -8.68
CA LEU A 72 -2.40 -6.68 -7.57
C LEU A 72 -1.16 -5.86 -7.21
N GLY A 73 -0.86 -5.83 -5.92
CA GLY A 73 0.23 -5.04 -5.38
C GLY A 73 0.54 -5.40 -3.96
N THR A 74 1.51 -4.69 -3.39
CA THR A 74 2.01 -4.90 -2.04
C THR A 74 1.72 -3.71 -1.14
N SER A 75 1.90 -3.88 0.17
CA SER A 75 1.75 -2.77 1.14
C SER A 75 2.89 -1.74 1.09
N SER A 76 4.01 -2.08 0.45
CA SER A 76 5.18 -1.21 0.20
C SER A 76 6.11 -1.87 -0.83
N TRP A 77 7.15 -1.16 -1.30
CA TRP A 77 8.14 -1.65 -2.27
C TRP A 77 9.58 -1.65 -1.74
N THR A 78 9.78 -1.60 -0.42
CA THR A 78 11.10 -1.29 0.17
C THR A 78 11.88 -2.49 0.69
N TYR A 79 11.48 -3.72 0.36
CA TYR A 79 12.03 -4.93 1.00
C TYR A 79 13.26 -5.50 0.28
N PRO A 80 14.43 -5.60 0.95
CA PRO A 80 15.65 -6.20 0.37
C PRO A 80 15.52 -7.68 0.02
N GLY A 81 14.73 -8.45 0.77
CA GLY A 81 14.57 -9.89 0.55
C GLY A 81 13.89 -10.27 -0.76
N TRP A 82 13.38 -9.30 -1.52
CA TRP A 82 12.82 -9.54 -2.86
C TRP A 82 13.87 -9.56 -3.97
N LYS A 83 15.16 -9.67 -3.62
CA LYS A 83 16.24 -9.98 -4.56
C LYS A 83 15.92 -11.25 -5.35
N GLY A 84 16.03 -11.19 -6.66
CA GLY A 84 15.65 -12.24 -7.60
C GLY A 84 14.15 -12.33 -7.90
N LEU A 85 13.30 -11.66 -7.12
CA LEU A 85 11.85 -11.62 -7.34
C LEU A 85 11.42 -10.31 -8.01
N VAL A 86 11.90 -9.19 -7.49
CA VAL A 86 11.59 -7.83 -7.99
C VAL A 86 12.86 -7.11 -8.43
N TRP A 87 13.97 -7.28 -7.70
CA TRP A 87 15.25 -6.62 -7.99
C TRP A 87 16.33 -7.64 -8.36
N GLU A 88 17.23 -7.33 -9.29
CA GLU A 88 18.34 -8.23 -9.66
C GLU A 88 19.36 -8.42 -8.52
N GLY A 89 19.62 -7.36 -7.76
CA GLY A 89 20.73 -7.27 -6.80
C GLY A 89 20.30 -7.01 -5.35
N GLU A 90 21.30 -6.98 -4.47
CA GLU A 90 21.13 -6.55 -3.09
C GLU A 90 21.04 -5.03 -3.02
N HIS A 91 20.01 -4.56 -2.33
CA HIS A 91 19.79 -3.13 -2.12
C HIS A 91 19.35 -2.92 -0.67
N SER A 92 19.81 -1.84 -0.05
CA SER A 92 19.28 -1.44 1.24
C SER A 92 17.84 -0.93 1.09
N GLN A 93 17.06 -1.02 2.17
CA GLN A 93 15.72 -0.45 2.24
C GLN A 93 15.71 1.04 1.85
N ALA A 94 16.74 1.79 2.24
CA ALA A 94 16.88 3.21 1.90
C ALA A 94 17.03 3.46 0.39
N VAL A 95 17.79 2.61 -0.32
CA VAL A 95 17.92 2.68 -1.78
C VAL A 95 16.59 2.32 -2.45
N LEU A 96 15.95 1.23 -2.01
CA LEU A 96 14.66 0.79 -2.56
C LEU A 96 13.54 1.80 -2.32
N SER A 97 13.49 2.45 -1.16
CA SER A 97 12.52 3.52 -0.86
C SER A 97 12.59 4.67 -1.85
N LYS A 98 13.81 5.07 -2.26
CA LYS A 98 14.03 6.21 -3.15
C LYS A 98 13.97 5.86 -4.64
N GLN A 99 14.37 4.65 -5.02
CA GLN A 99 14.61 4.29 -6.43
C GLN A 99 13.87 3.03 -6.88
N GLY A 100 13.32 2.25 -5.94
CA GLY A 100 12.70 0.96 -6.22
C GLY A 100 11.33 1.06 -6.88
N LEU A 101 10.57 2.14 -6.66
CA LEU A 101 9.19 2.23 -7.19
C LEU A 101 9.13 2.13 -8.72
N ALA A 102 10.06 2.78 -9.42
CA ALA A 102 10.12 2.73 -10.87
C ALA A 102 10.42 1.31 -11.41
N VAL A 103 11.17 0.50 -10.65
CA VAL A 103 11.45 -0.90 -10.99
C VAL A 103 10.29 -1.81 -10.59
N TYR A 104 9.71 -1.58 -9.41
CA TYR A 104 8.54 -2.29 -8.90
C TYR A 104 7.39 -2.26 -9.90
N ALA A 105 7.10 -1.08 -10.45
CA ALA A 105 5.99 -0.87 -11.39
C ALA A 105 6.24 -1.47 -12.79
N GLN A 106 7.42 -2.02 -13.06
CA GLN A 106 7.70 -2.79 -14.28
C GLN A 106 7.34 -4.28 -14.12
N HIS A 107 7.17 -4.77 -12.90
CA HIS A 107 6.90 -6.18 -12.65
C HIS A 107 5.56 -6.62 -13.29
N PRO A 108 5.50 -7.73 -14.04
CA PRO A 108 4.32 -8.10 -14.85
C PRO A 108 2.99 -8.19 -14.08
N LEU A 109 3.05 -8.51 -12.78
CA LEU A 109 1.87 -8.65 -11.91
C LEU A 109 1.58 -7.43 -11.02
N LEU A 110 2.54 -6.52 -10.82
CA LEU A 110 2.43 -5.46 -9.81
C LEU A 110 1.91 -4.18 -10.47
N ARG A 111 0.58 -4.05 -10.50
CA ARG A 111 -0.15 -2.93 -11.16
C ARG A 111 -0.69 -1.91 -10.16
N THR A 112 -0.45 -2.14 -8.88
CA THR A 112 -0.74 -1.20 -7.81
C THR A 112 0.27 -1.34 -6.68
N VAL A 113 0.32 -0.35 -5.79
CA VAL A 113 1.00 -0.44 -4.50
C VAL A 113 0.27 0.40 -3.48
N SER A 114 0.32 -0.01 -2.20
CA SER A 114 -0.20 0.80 -1.10
C SER A 114 0.83 1.85 -0.68
N ILE A 115 0.37 3.08 -0.42
CA ILE A 115 1.13 4.11 0.27
C ILE A 115 0.55 4.24 1.67
N ASP A 116 1.25 3.64 2.64
CA ASP A 116 0.79 3.59 4.04
C ASP A 116 1.52 4.60 4.93
N ARG A 117 2.65 5.14 4.49
CA ARG A 117 3.44 6.13 5.26
C ARG A 117 2.66 7.41 5.59
N SER A 118 1.64 7.74 4.78
CA SER A 118 0.72 8.85 5.03
C SER A 118 -0.06 8.72 6.33
N PHE A 119 -0.14 7.50 6.88
CA PHE A 119 -0.81 7.23 8.16
C PHE A 119 -0.21 8.03 9.32
N TYR A 120 1.12 8.15 9.37
CA TYR A 120 1.83 8.86 10.44
C TYR A 120 1.92 10.36 10.17
N ARG A 121 2.10 10.73 8.90
CA ARG A 121 2.18 12.13 8.47
C ARG A 121 1.54 12.29 7.09
N PRO A 122 0.53 13.16 6.94
CA PRO A 122 -0.02 13.53 5.64
C PRO A 122 1.07 13.87 4.62
N LEU A 123 0.88 13.40 3.37
CA LEU A 123 1.77 13.71 2.27
C LEU A 123 1.22 14.87 1.45
N THR A 124 2.12 15.70 0.92
CA THR A 124 1.74 16.82 0.06
C THR A 124 1.41 16.35 -1.36
N ALA A 125 0.66 17.15 -2.11
CA ALA A 125 0.38 16.90 -3.51
C ALA A 125 1.67 16.74 -4.34
N GLU A 126 2.73 17.51 -4.04
CA GLU A 126 4.03 17.39 -4.72
C GLU A 126 4.69 16.02 -4.47
N GLN A 127 4.60 15.50 -3.24
CA GLN A 127 5.15 14.18 -2.91
C GLN A 127 4.39 13.08 -3.66
N TYR A 128 3.06 13.19 -3.75
CA TYR A 128 2.25 12.29 -4.57
C TYR A 128 2.58 12.42 -6.06
N ALA A 129 2.73 13.63 -6.59
CA ALA A 129 3.14 13.87 -7.97
C ALA A 129 4.48 13.23 -8.30
N ARG A 130 5.43 13.25 -7.35
CA ARG A 130 6.71 12.54 -7.50
C ARG A 130 6.56 11.02 -7.57
N TYR A 131 5.57 10.43 -6.90
CA TYR A 131 5.27 9.01 -7.08
C TYR A 131 4.60 8.73 -8.43
N ALA A 132 3.67 9.60 -8.85
CA ALA A 132 2.97 9.47 -10.12
C ALA A 132 3.93 9.47 -11.33
N THR A 133 5.02 10.23 -11.28
CA THR A 133 6.02 10.27 -12.37
C THR A 133 6.90 9.03 -12.47
N GLN A 134 6.92 8.18 -11.45
CA GLN A 134 7.78 6.98 -11.41
C GLN A 134 7.10 5.73 -11.98
N VAL A 135 5.79 5.77 -12.24
CA VAL A 135 5.01 4.58 -12.62
C VAL A 135 4.30 4.76 -13.96
N PRO A 136 4.01 3.66 -14.70
CA PRO A 136 3.25 3.73 -15.95
C PRO A 136 1.85 4.33 -15.80
N ASP A 137 1.28 4.82 -16.90
CA ASP A 137 -0.05 5.46 -16.89
C ASP A 137 -1.20 4.55 -16.47
N ASP A 138 -1.07 3.23 -16.65
CA ASP A 138 -2.08 2.24 -16.25
C ASP A 138 -2.00 1.86 -14.76
N PHE A 139 -0.90 2.20 -14.09
CA PHE A 139 -0.68 1.92 -12.68
C PHE A 139 -1.62 2.73 -11.80
N ARG A 140 -2.10 2.14 -10.71
CA ARG A 140 -2.90 2.86 -9.72
C ARG A 140 -2.30 2.73 -8.34
N PHE A 141 -2.46 3.75 -7.50
CA PHE A 141 -2.07 3.66 -6.10
C PHE A 141 -3.30 3.38 -5.22
N VAL A 142 -3.07 2.55 -4.21
CA VAL A 142 -3.92 2.52 -3.01
C VAL A 142 -3.27 3.44 -1.99
N VAL A 143 -4.02 4.37 -1.41
CA VAL A 143 -3.46 5.33 -0.44
C VAL A 143 -4.23 5.22 0.86
N LYS A 144 -3.51 4.99 1.95
CA LYS A 144 -4.11 4.92 3.28
C LYS A 144 -4.23 6.32 3.88
N ALA A 145 -5.41 6.63 4.42
CA ALA A 145 -5.68 7.89 5.08
C ALA A 145 -4.79 8.08 6.33
N PRO A 146 -4.43 9.34 6.68
CA PRO A 146 -3.74 9.67 7.91
C PRO A 146 -4.50 9.24 9.17
N SER A 147 -3.76 8.84 10.21
CA SER A 147 -4.30 8.55 11.56
C SER A 147 -5.04 9.76 12.15
N LEU A 148 -4.65 10.98 11.76
CA LEU A 148 -5.30 12.24 12.12
C LEU A 148 -6.84 12.17 11.98
N VAL A 149 -7.34 11.53 10.92
CA VAL A 149 -8.79 11.43 10.66
C VAL A 149 -9.35 10.01 10.84
N THR A 150 -8.49 8.99 10.98
CA THR A 150 -8.91 7.58 11.05
C THR A 150 -8.66 6.89 12.39
N ASP A 151 -7.98 7.54 13.33
CA ASP A 151 -7.82 7.06 14.70
C ASP A 151 -8.65 7.91 15.67
N ALA A 152 -9.47 7.25 16.48
CA ALA A 152 -10.25 7.92 17.52
C ALA A 152 -9.39 8.41 18.69
N LEU A 153 -8.13 7.96 18.77
CA LEU A 153 -7.18 8.29 19.82
C LEU A 153 -5.90 8.87 19.22
N VAL A 154 -5.35 9.89 19.87
CA VAL A 154 -3.95 10.27 19.64
C VAL A 154 -3.07 9.26 20.38
N ARG A 155 -2.20 8.57 19.66
CA ARG A 155 -1.35 7.50 20.21
C ARG A 155 0.08 7.98 20.48
N SER A 156 0.75 7.38 21.46
CA SER A 156 2.22 7.42 21.55
C SER A 156 2.87 6.56 20.47
N GLU A 157 4.19 6.72 20.33
CA GLU A 157 5.10 5.83 19.60
C GLU A 157 4.93 4.35 19.99
N ASP A 158 4.68 4.05 21.27
CA ASP A 158 4.39 2.66 21.70
C ASP A 158 3.02 2.11 21.24
N GLY A 159 2.21 2.94 20.57
CA GLY A 159 0.87 2.63 20.05
C GLY A 159 -0.26 2.78 21.07
N ARG A 160 0.02 3.20 22.31
CA ARG A 160 -1.01 3.37 23.34
C ARG A 160 -1.79 4.66 23.13
N GLY A 161 -3.11 4.59 23.25
CA GLY A 161 -3.97 5.77 23.19
C GLY A 161 -3.74 6.66 24.41
N LYS A 162 -3.38 7.92 24.17
CA LYS A 162 -3.13 8.92 25.23
C LYS A 162 -4.36 9.77 25.51
N GLN A 163 -5.05 10.20 24.45
CA GLN A 163 -6.22 11.08 24.55
C GLN A 163 -7.15 10.90 23.37
N ALA A 164 -8.39 11.35 23.52
CA ALA A 164 -9.34 11.39 22.41
C ALA A 164 -8.84 12.31 21.29
N ASN A 165 -9.03 11.89 20.05
CA ASN A 165 -8.71 12.68 18.87
C ASN A 165 -9.96 13.44 18.39
N SER A 166 -9.95 14.78 18.50
CA SER A 166 -11.04 15.62 18.03
C SER A 166 -11.16 15.66 16.49
N ALA A 167 -10.07 15.36 15.78
CA ALA A 167 -10.03 15.32 14.31
C ALA A 167 -10.56 14.01 13.70
N PHE A 168 -10.84 13.00 14.54
CA PHE A 168 -11.38 11.72 14.08
C PHE A 168 -12.65 11.93 13.23
N LEU A 169 -12.70 11.39 12.02
CA LEU A 169 -13.80 11.57 11.07
C LEU A 169 -14.18 13.04 10.79
N SER A 170 -13.25 13.99 10.90
CA SER A 170 -13.49 15.38 10.48
C SER A 170 -13.64 15.45 8.95
N PRO A 171 -14.77 15.94 8.42
CA PRO A 171 -14.97 16.09 6.98
C PRO A 171 -13.94 17.01 6.32
N GLU A 172 -13.61 18.13 6.97
CA GLU A 172 -12.71 19.16 6.45
C GLU A 172 -11.26 18.65 6.40
N LEU A 173 -10.79 18.02 7.49
CA LEU A 173 -9.44 17.47 7.54
C LEU A 173 -9.29 16.24 6.63
N ALA A 174 -10.33 15.42 6.47
CA ALA A 174 -10.30 14.31 5.53
C ALA A 174 -10.13 14.80 4.09
N LEU A 175 -10.72 15.94 3.75
CA LEU A 175 -10.51 16.58 2.46
C LEU A 175 -9.10 17.16 2.33
N GLN A 176 -8.72 18.06 3.26
CA GLN A 176 -7.50 18.88 3.17
C GLN A 176 -6.21 18.07 3.32
N GLU A 177 -6.20 17.11 4.24
CA GLU A 177 -4.98 16.36 4.61
C GLU A 177 -4.88 15.01 3.88
N PHE A 178 -5.88 14.64 3.08
CA PHE A 178 -5.89 13.33 2.41
C PHE A 178 -6.47 13.35 1.00
N VAL A 179 -7.78 13.57 0.84
CA VAL A 179 -8.44 13.39 -0.46
C VAL A 179 -7.91 14.38 -1.50
N GLN A 180 -7.84 15.67 -1.17
CA GLN A 180 -7.40 16.71 -2.10
C GLN A 180 -5.93 16.54 -2.51
N PRO A 181 -4.94 16.39 -1.59
CA PRO A 181 -3.54 16.16 -1.96
C PRO A 181 -3.33 14.92 -2.84
N VAL A 182 -4.10 13.84 -2.58
CA VAL A 182 -4.05 12.63 -3.41
C VAL A 182 -4.54 12.90 -4.82
N LEU A 183 -5.68 13.59 -4.98
CA LEU A 183 -6.23 13.90 -6.30
C LEU A 183 -5.32 14.86 -7.07
N GLU A 184 -4.82 15.92 -6.43
CA GLU A 184 -3.91 16.89 -7.04
C GLU A 184 -2.59 16.27 -7.46
N GLY A 185 -2.02 15.37 -6.64
CA GLY A 185 -0.72 14.78 -6.90
C GLY A 185 -0.75 13.55 -7.82
N LEU A 186 -1.68 12.61 -7.58
CA LEU A 186 -1.75 11.36 -8.36
C LEU A 186 -2.63 11.47 -9.60
N GLY A 187 -3.63 12.36 -9.61
CA GLY A 187 -4.60 12.48 -10.69
C GLY A 187 -5.19 11.13 -11.10
N ALA A 188 -5.16 10.82 -12.39
CA ALA A 188 -5.66 9.57 -12.96
C ALA A 188 -4.98 8.29 -12.42
N LYS A 189 -3.83 8.41 -11.73
CA LYS A 189 -3.12 7.27 -11.10
C LYS A 189 -3.63 6.97 -9.68
N ALA A 190 -4.60 7.72 -9.14
CA ALA A 190 -5.27 7.33 -7.90
C ALA A 190 -6.25 6.15 -8.15
N GLY A 191 -6.21 5.13 -7.29
CA GLY A 191 -7.03 3.92 -7.41
C GLY A 191 -8.00 3.69 -6.25
N ALA A 192 -7.49 3.57 -5.02
CA ALA A 192 -8.35 3.48 -3.84
C ALA A 192 -7.82 4.37 -2.73
N LEU A 193 -8.69 5.19 -2.14
CA LEU A 193 -8.38 6.05 -1.00
C LEU A 193 -9.02 5.41 0.23
N VAL A 194 -8.21 4.76 1.04
CA VAL A 194 -8.66 3.87 2.11
C VAL A 194 -8.68 4.60 3.45
N PHE A 195 -9.87 4.86 3.97
CA PHE A 195 -10.10 5.23 5.36
C PHE A 195 -10.12 3.98 6.22
N GLN A 196 -8.94 3.54 6.66
CA GLN A 196 -8.80 2.44 7.59
C GLN A 196 -9.00 2.92 9.03
N LEU A 197 -10.20 2.73 9.59
CA LEU A 197 -10.49 3.09 10.96
C LEU A 197 -9.71 2.18 11.92
N SER A 198 -8.86 2.78 12.77
CA SER A 198 -8.16 2.06 13.83
C SER A 198 -9.14 1.41 14.81
N PRO A 199 -8.71 0.38 15.58
CA PRO A 199 -9.54 -0.19 16.63
C PRO A 199 -10.12 0.89 17.55
N LEU A 200 -11.44 0.87 17.69
CA LEU A 200 -12.16 1.87 18.47
C LEU A 200 -12.04 1.59 19.98
N PRO A 201 -11.98 2.63 20.82
CA PRO A 201 -12.14 2.46 22.25
C PRO A 201 -13.57 1.97 22.58
N PRO A 202 -13.76 1.15 23.64
CA PRO A 202 -15.07 0.57 23.96
C PRO A 202 -16.25 1.55 24.04
N PRO A 203 -16.10 2.79 24.57
CA PRO A 203 -17.20 3.77 24.59
C PRO A 203 -17.69 4.20 23.21
N LEU A 204 -16.87 4.09 22.16
CA LEU A 204 -17.28 4.35 20.78
C LEU A 204 -17.89 3.11 20.12
N LEU A 205 -17.43 1.90 20.47
CA LEU A 205 -18.06 0.66 20.02
C LEU A 205 -19.51 0.54 20.51
N HIS A 206 -19.80 0.94 21.74
CA HIS A 206 -21.18 1.00 22.25
C HIS A 206 -22.05 2.09 21.59
N ARG A 207 -21.43 3.02 20.86
CA ARG A 207 -22.09 4.14 20.16
C ARG A 207 -21.77 4.15 18.67
N LEU A 208 -21.64 2.96 18.07
CA LEU A 208 -21.41 2.83 16.63
C LEU A 208 -22.42 3.59 15.75
N PRO A 209 -23.72 3.73 16.10
CA PRO A 209 -24.63 4.60 15.35
C PRO A 209 -24.12 6.04 15.22
N ASP A 210 -23.64 6.65 16.30
CA ASP A 210 -23.09 8.02 16.28
C ASP A 210 -21.81 8.09 15.44
N VAL A 211 -20.97 7.04 15.49
CA VAL A 211 -19.76 6.97 14.66
C VAL A 211 -20.11 6.82 13.18
N LEU A 212 -21.15 6.05 12.85
CA LEU A 212 -21.66 5.89 11.49
C LEU A 212 -22.22 7.20 10.92
N ASP A 213 -22.91 8.00 11.72
CA ASP A 213 -23.41 9.30 11.27
C ASP A 213 -22.26 10.29 11.00
N ARG A 214 -21.20 10.25 11.82
CA ARG A 214 -19.96 11.02 11.55
C ARG A 214 -19.24 10.53 10.30
N LEU A 215 -19.18 9.21 10.10
CA LEU A 215 -18.59 8.61 8.90
C LEU A 215 -19.36 9.03 7.64
N ASP A 216 -20.71 9.03 7.69
CA ASP A 216 -21.57 9.50 6.60
C ASP A 216 -21.31 10.96 6.27
N ALA A 217 -21.27 11.83 7.28
CA ALA A 217 -20.95 13.24 7.10
C ALA A 217 -19.56 13.45 6.47
N MET A 218 -18.54 12.73 6.96
CA MET A 218 -17.18 12.80 6.42
C MET A 218 -17.13 12.36 4.96
N LEU A 219 -17.73 11.23 4.60
CA LEU A 219 -17.70 10.70 3.24
C LEU A 219 -18.47 11.58 2.25
N ARG A 220 -19.65 12.10 2.64
CA ARG A 220 -20.47 12.99 1.78
C ARG A 220 -19.84 14.34 1.51
N ALA A 221 -18.95 14.81 2.39
CA ALA A 221 -18.26 16.08 2.20
C ALA A 221 -17.11 16.01 1.19
N GLN A 222 -16.72 14.80 0.77
CA GLN A 222 -15.63 14.63 -0.19
C GLN A 222 -16.09 14.95 -1.62
N PRO A 223 -15.22 15.54 -2.46
CA PRO A 223 -15.57 15.86 -3.82
C PRO A 223 -15.76 14.57 -4.65
N PRO A 224 -16.50 14.64 -5.77
CA PRO A 224 -16.51 13.56 -6.75
C PRO A 224 -15.10 13.26 -7.24
N LEU A 225 -14.65 12.00 -7.12
CA LEU A 225 -13.28 11.64 -7.52
C LEU A 225 -13.13 11.50 -9.04
N HIS A 226 -14.19 11.06 -9.72
CA HIS A 226 -14.15 10.56 -11.10
C HIS A 226 -13.74 11.61 -12.14
N ASP A 227 -13.93 12.90 -11.85
CA ASP A 227 -13.53 14.00 -12.74
C ASP A 227 -12.00 14.11 -12.88
N VAL A 228 -11.27 13.78 -11.82
CA VAL A 228 -9.80 13.86 -11.76
C VAL A 228 -9.16 12.48 -11.85
N ALA A 229 -9.81 11.48 -11.24
CA ALA A 229 -9.31 10.13 -11.08
C ALA A 229 -10.44 9.12 -11.39
N PRO A 230 -10.65 8.74 -12.66
CA PRO A 230 -11.82 7.96 -13.10
C PRO A 230 -11.85 6.54 -12.52
N ASP A 231 -10.70 6.02 -12.10
CA ASP A 231 -10.58 4.70 -11.47
C ASP A 231 -10.63 4.77 -9.93
N ALA A 232 -10.63 5.97 -9.34
CA ALA A 232 -10.53 6.16 -7.90
C ALA A 232 -11.85 5.86 -7.18
N VAL A 233 -11.74 5.27 -5.98
CA VAL A 233 -12.86 5.04 -5.07
C VAL A 233 -12.47 5.37 -3.63
N LEU A 234 -13.38 5.96 -2.87
CA LEU A 234 -13.25 6.01 -1.41
C LEU A 234 -13.59 4.64 -0.85
N ALA A 235 -12.73 4.08 -0.02
CA ALA A 235 -12.96 2.78 0.60
C ALA A 235 -12.83 2.89 2.13
N VAL A 236 -13.76 2.27 2.86
CA VAL A 236 -13.68 2.20 4.32
C VAL A 236 -13.24 0.81 4.74
N GLU A 237 -12.18 0.75 5.54
CA GLU A 237 -11.72 -0.48 6.17
C GLU A 237 -11.92 -0.34 7.68
N VAL A 238 -12.55 -1.34 8.30
CA VAL A 238 -12.77 -1.35 9.76
C VAL A 238 -11.83 -2.36 10.42
N ARG A 239 -11.56 -2.15 11.71
CA ARG A 239 -10.65 -3.00 12.48
C ARG A 239 -11.33 -3.72 13.63
N ASP A 240 -12.62 -3.54 13.84
CA ASP A 240 -13.36 -4.25 14.89
C ASP A 240 -14.49 -5.08 14.25
N PRO A 241 -14.69 -6.35 14.65
CA PRO A 241 -15.73 -7.21 14.08
C PRO A 241 -17.16 -6.72 14.33
N GLU A 242 -17.37 -5.87 15.36
CA GLU A 242 -18.65 -5.29 15.75
C GLU A 242 -19.34 -4.55 14.59
N TRP A 243 -18.55 -3.94 13.69
CA TRP A 243 -19.02 -3.26 12.48
C TRP A 243 -19.76 -4.17 11.50
N LEU A 244 -19.46 -5.47 11.53
CA LEU A 244 -19.99 -6.48 10.60
C LEU A 244 -21.11 -7.33 11.22
N THR A 245 -21.54 -7.01 12.45
CA THR A 245 -22.67 -7.68 13.07
C THR A 245 -23.97 -7.37 12.33
N ALA A 246 -24.95 -8.27 12.42
CA ALA A 246 -26.26 -8.08 11.78
C ALA A 246 -26.97 -6.77 12.18
N ALA A 247 -26.65 -6.23 13.37
CA ALA A 247 -27.22 -4.98 13.87
C ALA A 247 -26.60 -3.72 13.22
N VAL A 248 -25.33 -3.78 12.81
CA VAL A 248 -24.57 -2.60 12.34
C VAL A 248 -24.38 -2.64 10.82
N LEU A 249 -24.16 -3.83 10.26
CA LEU A 249 -23.83 -4.05 8.85
C LEU A 249 -24.80 -3.39 7.85
N PRO A 250 -26.14 -3.43 8.03
CA PRO A 250 -27.05 -2.77 7.10
C PRO A 250 -26.90 -1.24 7.06
N ARG A 251 -26.68 -0.61 8.22
CA ARG A 251 -26.48 0.85 8.30
C ARG A 251 -25.13 1.24 7.70
N LEU A 252 -24.07 0.47 7.95
CA LEU A 252 -22.78 0.68 7.30
C LEU A 252 -22.91 0.60 5.76
N ALA A 253 -23.62 -0.40 5.24
CA ALA A 253 -23.86 -0.53 3.80
C ALA A 253 -24.63 0.68 3.22
N GLU A 254 -25.59 1.24 3.97
CA GLU A 254 -26.33 2.44 3.57
C GLU A 254 -25.41 3.66 3.48
N VAL A 255 -24.58 3.90 4.50
CA VAL A 255 -23.61 5.01 4.55
C VAL A 255 -22.65 4.96 3.35
N LEU A 256 -22.06 3.78 3.10
CA LEU A 256 -21.12 3.60 1.98
C LEU A 256 -21.80 3.82 0.62
N ARG A 257 -22.95 3.18 0.40
CA ARG A 257 -23.71 3.31 -0.86
C ARG A 257 -24.15 4.75 -1.13
N ALA A 258 -24.60 5.46 -0.10
CA ALA A 258 -25.13 6.82 -0.26
C ALA A 258 -24.05 7.89 -0.49
N SER A 259 -22.79 7.57 -0.23
CA SER A 259 -21.61 8.39 -0.54
C SER A 259 -20.85 7.91 -1.78
N GLY A 260 -21.25 6.78 -2.38
CA GLY A 260 -20.51 6.15 -3.49
C GLY A 260 -19.20 5.49 -3.06
N ALA A 261 -18.95 5.37 -1.75
CA ALA A 261 -17.81 4.64 -1.21
C ALA A 261 -18.02 3.12 -1.29
N THR A 262 -16.93 2.36 -1.19
CA THR A 262 -16.95 0.90 -1.10
C THR A 262 -16.42 0.41 0.24
N TYR A 263 -16.62 -0.87 0.53
CA TYR A 263 -16.01 -1.54 1.66
C TYR A 263 -14.65 -2.11 1.27
N CYS A 264 -13.61 -1.80 2.06
CA CYS A 264 -12.32 -2.44 1.94
C CYS A 264 -12.32 -3.73 2.78
N LEU A 265 -12.17 -4.88 2.13
CA LEU A 265 -11.97 -6.16 2.79
C LEU A 265 -10.64 -6.13 3.55
N GLY A 266 -10.69 -6.25 4.87
CA GLY A 266 -9.50 -6.25 5.73
C GLY A 266 -9.17 -7.67 6.15
N LEU A 267 -8.24 -8.32 5.47
CA LEU A 267 -7.79 -9.67 5.85
C LEU A 267 -6.73 -9.53 6.93
N HIS A 268 -7.15 -9.76 8.17
CA HIS A 268 -6.37 -9.56 9.38
C HIS A 268 -6.87 -10.50 10.47
N ALA A 269 -5.98 -10.99 11.33
CA ALA A 269 -6.31 -11.88 12.45
C ALA A 269 -7.31 -11.34 13.50
N ARG A 270 -7.73 -10.08 13.38
CA ARG A 270 -8.75 -9.43 14.23
C ARG A 270 -10.13 -9.45 13.59
N MET A 271 -10.18 -9.51 12.27
CA MET A 271 -11.41 -9.41 11.49
C MET A 271 -11.97 -10.81 11.22
N PRO A 272 -13.28 -10.93 10.97
CA PRO A 272 -13.88 -12.17 10.48
C PRO A 272 -13.21 -12.66 9.19
N ALA A 273 -13.37 -13.94 8.87
CA ALA A 273 -12.84 -14.52 7.64
C ALA A 273 -13.45 -13.85 6.40
N LEU A 274 -12.82 -14.02 5.23
CA LEU A 274 -13.26 -13.41 3.97
C LEU A 274 -14.74 -13.68 3.71
N GLN A 275 -15.21 -14.93 3.83
CA GLN A 275 -16.60 -15.28 3.56
C GLN A 275 -17.62 -14.50 4.41
N ASP A 276 -17.26 -14.13 5.64
CA ASP A 276 -18.12 -13.41 6.57
C ASP A 276 -18.11 -11.90 6.32
N GLN A 277 -17.10 -11.40 5.60
CA GLN A 277 -17.00 -10.01 5.15
C GLN A 277 -17.74 -9.78 3.81
N LEU A 278 -17.81 -10.80 2.95
CA LEU A 278 -18.45 -10.70 1.62
C LEU A 278 -19.93 -10.22 1.60
N PRO A 279 -20.79 -10.50 2.60
CA PRO A 279 -22.16 -9.98 2.62
C PRO A 279 -22.22 -8.46 2.50
N LEU A 280 -21.35 -7.72 3.19
CA LEU A 280 -21.31 -6.26 3.10
C LEU A 280 -20.93 -5.82 1.67
N LEU A 281 -19.90 -6.44 1.08
CA LEU A 281 -19.51 -6.12 -0.30
C LEU A 281 -20.63 -6.42 -1.31
N ARG A 282 -21.40 -7.50 -1.12
CA ARG A 282 -22.56 -7.82 -1.97
C ARG A 282 -23.67 -6.78 -1.88
N MET A 283 -23.90 -6.19 -0.70
CA MET A 283 -24.88 -5.11 -0.52
C MET A 283 -24.49 -3.81 -1.25
N LEU A 284 -23.21 -3.65 -1.60
CA LEU A 284 -22.67 -2.50 -2.33
C LEU A 284 -22.60 -2.75 -3.85
N TRP A 285 -23.09 -3.89 -4.33
CA TRP A 285 -23.08 -4.21 -5.76
C TRP A 285 -24.05 -3.31 -6.56
N PRO A 286 -23.65 -2.82 -7.75
CA PRO A 286 -22.35 -2.95 -8.39
C PRO A 286 -21.31 -1.94 -7.88
N GLY A 287 -20.06 -2.38 -7.69
CA GLY A 287 -18.95 -1.52 -7.27
C GLY A 287 -17.61 -2.23 -7.33
N PRO A 288 -16.50 -1.49 -7.16
CA PRO A 288 -15.15 -2.06 -7.17
C PRO A 288 -14.86 -2.85 -5.89
N LEU A 289 -13.93 -3.79 -5.99
CA LEU A 289 -13.36 -4.49 -4.85
C LEU A 289 -12.09 -3.79 -4.41
N VAL A 290 -11.99 -3.53 -3.11
CA VAL A 290 -10.75 -3.11 -2.46
C VAL A 290 -10.46 -4.13 -1.36
N CYS A 291 -9.26 -4.70 -1.35
CA CYS A 291 -8.85 -5.72 -0.39
C CYS A 291 -7.42 -5.47 0.07
N ARG A 292 -7.21 -5.48 1.39
CA ARG A 292 -5.88 -5.37 2.00
C ARG A 292 -5.63 -6.62 2.83
N TRP A 293 -4.67 -7.44 2.39
CA TRP A 293 -4.23 -8.62 3.13
C TRP A 293 -3.07 -8.25 4.03
N ASN A 294 -3.40 -8.01 5.30
CA ASN A 294 -2.51 -7.34 6.24
C ASN A 294 -1.73 -8.30 7.14
N LEU A 295 -2.35 -9.36 7.65
CA LEU A 295 -1.72 -10.27 8.62
C LEU A 295 -2.33 -11.68 8.55
N ASN A 296 -1.49 -12.71 8.56
CA ASN A 296 -1.94 -14.09 8.66
C ASN A 296 -2.64 -14.38 10.01
N PRO A 297 -3.80 -15.05 10.01
CA PRO A 297 -4.51 -15.42 11.25
C PRO A 297 -3.68 -16.24 12.26
N VAL A 298 -2.67 -17.00 11.81
CA VAL A 298 -1.82 -17.84 12.68
C VAL A 298 -1.12 -17.04 13.79
N HIS A 299 -0.88 -15.74 13.55
CA HIS A 299 -0.20 -14.86 14.50
C HIS A 299 -1.13 -14.18 15.51
N GLY A 300 -2.45 -14.34 15.34
CA GLY A 300 -3.43 -13.66 16.19
C GLY A 300 -3.44 -12.14 16.02
N MET A 301 -4.38 -11.47 16.69
CA MET A 301 -4.67 -10.04 16.44
C MET A 301 -3.56 -9.05 16.83
N TYR A 302 -2.54 -9.48 17.57
CA TYR A 302 -1.39 -8.66 18.00
C TYR A 302 -0.04 -9.17 17.48
N GLY A 303 -0.03 -10.16 16.58
CA GLY A 303 1.20 -10.88 16.22
C GLY A 303 2.00 -10.30 15.05
N TYR A 304 1.94 -8.98 14.79
CA TYR A 304 2.80 -8.38 13.75
C TYR A 304 4.29 -8.59 14.05
N GLU A 305 4.72 -8.37 15.29
CA GLU A 305 6.12 -8.55 15.67
C GLU A 305 6.59 -10.01 15.54
N ASP A 306 5.72 -10.97 15.87
CA ASP A 306 6.02 -12.39 15.74
C ASP A 306 6.08 -12.81 14.26
N ALA A 307 5.20 -12.25 13.44
CA ALA A 307 5.18 -12.43 12.01
C ALA A 307 6.42 -11.83 11.34
N GLU A 308 6.82 -10.60 11.67
CA GLU A 308 8.04 -9.95 11.17
C GLU A 308 9.27 -10.83 11.46
N LYS A 309 9.50 -11.18 12.74
CA LYS A 309 10.64 -12.01 13.17
C LYS A 309 10.69 -13.37 12.47
N LEU A 310 9.53 -13.98 12.22
CA LEU A 310 9.48 -15.31 11.60
C LEU A 310 9.64 -15.26 10.09
N TYR A 311 9.15 -14.21 9.45
CA TYR A 311 9.06 -14.12 7.99
C TYR A 311 10.22 -13.36 7.37
N GLU A 312 11.00 -12.61 8.14
CA GLU A 312 12.27 -12.05 7.67
C GLU A 312 13.16 -13.15 7.04
N PRO A 313 13.80 -12.87 5.89
CA PRO A 313 13.93 -11.57 5.21
C PRO A 313 12.81 -11.24 4.21
N PHE A 314 11.69 -11.98 4.24
CA PHE A 314 10.54 -11.88 3.34
C PHE A 314 10.75 -12.40 1.92
N ASP A 315 11.49 -13.50 1.78
CA ASP A 315 11.90 -14.09 0.50
C ASP A 315 11.15 -15.39 0.13
N ARG A 316 10.30 -15.91 1.04
CA ARG A 316 9.54 -17.15 0.83
C ARG A 316 8.17 -17.12 1.51
N ILE A 317 7.29 -18.04 1.10
CA ILE A 317 6.02 -18.29 1.78
C ILE A 317 6.27 -19.24 2.95
N HIS A 318 5.84 -18.84 4.15
CA HIS A 318 5.92 -19.60 5.39
C HIS A 318 4.57 -20.27 5.73
N HIS A 319 3.47 -19.54 5.58
CA HIS A 319 2.13 -20.03 5.92
C HIS A 319 1.19 -19.85 4.73
N PRO A 320 1.20 -20.77 3.76
CA PRO A 320 0.33 -20.69 2.60
C PRO A 320 -1.14 -20.89 3.00
N ASP A 321 -2.03 -20.09 2.42
CA ASP A 321 -3.48 -20.20 2.61
C ASP A 321 -4.21 -20.45 1.27
N PRO A 322 -4.13 -21.69 0.72
CA PRO A 322 -4.70 -21.99 -0.59
C PRO A 322 -6.22 -21.82 -0.65
N ALA A 323 -6.92 -21.88 0.49
CA ALA A 323 -8.36 -21.67 0.57
C ALA A 323 -8.70 -20.18 0.40
N LEU A 324 -8.04 -19.31 1.17
CA LEU A 324 -8.22 -17.86 1.03
C LEU A 324 -7.84 -17.36 -0.36
N HIS A 325 -6.77 -17.89 -0.94
CA HIS A 325 -6.40 -17.57 -2.33
C HIS A 325 -7.51 -17.94 -3.33
N ALA A 326 -8.15 -19.11 -3.18
CA ALA A 326 -9.24 -19.54 -4.05
C ALA A 326 -10.47 -18.64 -3.92
N GLU A 327 -10.87 -18.33 -2.68
CA GLU A 327 -12.01 -17.47 -2.39
C GLU A 327 -11.80 -16.04 -2.88
N LEU A 328 -10.60 -15.48 -2.62
CA LEU A 328 -10.25 -14.14 -3.08
C LEU A 328 -10.16 -14.08 -4.61
N ALA A 329 -9.58 -15.09 -5.26
CA ALA A 329 -9.55 -15.19 -6.72
C ALA A 329 -10.95 -15.22 -7.32
N HIS A 330 -11.86 -16.00 -6.73
CA HIS A 330 -13.26 -16.07 -7.17
C HIS A 330 -13.97 -14.72 -7.04
N ALA A 331 -13.80 -14.03 -5.91
CA ALA A 331 -14.37 -12.70 -5.70
C ALA A 331 -13.81 -11.68 -6.71
N VAL A 332 -12.49 -11.65 -6.91
CA VAL A 332 -11.83 -10.76 -7.87
C VAL A 332 -12.29 -11.03 -9.31
N ALA A 333 -12.36 -12.31 -9.73
CA ALA A 333 -12.84 -12.68 -11.05
C ALA A 333 -14.30 -12.26 -11.27
N GLY A 334 -15.20 -12.53 -10.32
CA GLY A 334 -16.61 -12.15 -10.42
C GLY A 334 -16.83 -10.64 -10.56
N ILE A 335 -16.08 -9.82 -9.81
CA ILE A 335 -16.13 -8.35 -9.86
C ILE A 335 -15.60 -7.84 -11.22
N THR A 336 -14.42 -8.30 -11.62
CA THR A 336 -13.73 -7.79 -12.81
C THR A 336 -14.36 -8.25 -14.12
N ALA A 337 -14.94 -9.46 -14.18
CA ALA A 337 -15.71 -9.94 -15.33
C ALA A 337 -16.95 -9.08 -15.64
N ARG A 338 -17.38 -8.25 -14.68
CA ARG A 338 -18.51 -7.32 -14.81
C ARG A 338 -18.07 -5.86 -14.98
N GLY A 339 -16.80 -5.64 -15.33
CA GLY A 339 -16.26 -4.33 -15.67
C GLY A 339 -15.89 -3.44 -14.49
N GLN A 340 -15.90 -3.98 -13.26
CA GLN A 340 -15.47 -3.25 -12.07
C GLN A 340 -13.96 -3.44 -11.80
N ASN A 341 -13.32 -2.49 -11.13
CA ASN A 341 -11.92 -2.61 -10.72
C ASN A 341 -11.78 -3.49 -9.47
N ALA A 342 -10.66 -4.20 -9.36
CA ALA A 342 -10.27 -4.92 -8.15
C ALA A 342 -8.85 -4.49 -7.73
N TYR A 343 -8.74 -3.88 -6.56
CA TYR A 343 -7.48 -3.47 -5.94
C TYR A 343 -7.17 -4.43 -4.79
N VAL A 344 -6.07 -5.17 -4.90
CA VAL A 344 -5.62 -6.11 -3.87
C VAL A 344 -4.19 -5.78 -3.49
N THR A 345 -3.97 -5.33 -2.25
CA THR A 345 -2.63 -5.10 -1.71
C THR A 345 -2.29 -6.12 -0.63
N ILE A 346 -1.11 -6.72 -0.72
CA ILE A 346 -0.67 -7.81 0.16
C ILE A 346 0.58 -7.39 0.95
N SER A 347 0.53 -7.54 2.27
CA SER A 347 1.66 -7.34 3.16
C SER A 347 2.53 -8.60 3.20
N ASN A 348 3.84 -8.47 3.47
CA ASN A 348 4.66 -9.66 3.71
C ASN A 348 4.16 -10.46 4.93
N HIS A 349 3.54 -9.78 5.90
CA HIS A 349 2.87 -10.39 7.05
C HIS A 349 1.69 -11.31 6.71
N ALA A 350 1.22 -11.30 5.46
CA ALA A 350 0.15 -12.19 4.99
C ALA A 350 0.59 -13.66 4.96
N GLU A 351 1.78 -13.94 4.41
CA GLU A 351 2.26 -15.32 4.23
C GLU A 351 3.79 -15.46 4.26
N GLY A 352 4.54 -14.35 4.30
CA GLY A 352 5.99 -14.31 4.32
C GLY A 352 6.61 -13.57 3.14
N CYS A 353 6.00 -13.60 1.96
CA CYS A 353 6.56 -12.93 0.77
C CYS A 353 5.46 -12.47 -0.17
N ALA A 354 5.15 -11.18 -0.15
CA ALA A 354 4.02 -10.63 -0.89
C ALA A 354 4.13 -10.84 -2.43
N PRO A 355 5.30 -10.69 -3.10
CA PRO A 355 5.41 -11.00 -4.53
C PRO A 355 5.06 -12.45 -4.88
N LEU A 356 5.46 -13.42 -4.06
CA LEU A 356 5.15 -14.85 -4.28
C LEU A 356 3.67 -15.15 -4.00
N THR A 357 3.09 -14.54 -2.97
CA THR A 357 1.65 -14.59 -2.70
C THR A 357 0.84 -14.03 -3.88
N ILE A 358 1.25 -12.88 -4.41
CA ILE A 358 0.61 -12.24 -5.58
C ILE A 358 0.67 -13.15 -6.81
N ARG A 359 1.81 -13.81 -7.05
CA ARG A 359 1.94 -14.78 -8.14
C ARG A 359 0.91 -15.91 -8.01
N THR A 360 0.84 -16.55 -6.84
CA THR A 360 -0.11 -17.65 -6.58
C THR A 360 -1.57 -17.18 -6.74
N LEU A 361 -1.89 -15.97 -6.28
CA LEU A 361 -3.23 -15.39 -6.44
C LEU A 361 -3.55 -15.09 -7.91
N ALA A 362 -2.59 -14.53 -8.66
CA ALA A 362 -2.74 -14.24 -10.08
C ALA A 362 -2.99 -15.51 -10.91
N GLU A 363 -2.25 -16.58 -10.64
CA GLU A 363 -2.44 -17.89 -11.28
C GLU A 363 -3.87 -18.40 -11.08
N ARG A 364 -4.40 -18.28 -9.86
CA ARG A 364 -5.78 -18.69 -9.54
C ARG A 364 -6.83 -17.81 -10.19
N ILE A 365 -6.61 -16.49 -10.26
CA ILE A 365 -7.51 -15.56 -10.94
C ILE A 365 -7.59 -15.88 -12.43
N VAL A 366 -6.44 -16.08 -13.08
CA VAL A 366 -6.39 -16.44 -14.50
C VAL A 366 -7.07 -17.79 -14.76
N ALA A 367 -6.96 -18.74 -13.84
CA ALA A 367 -7.65 -20.04 -13.95
C ALA A 367 -9.19 -19.97 -13.77
N GLN A 368 -9.77 -18.83 -13.34
CA GLN A 368 -11.23 -18.65 -13.25
C GLN A 368 -11.89 -18.25 -14.57
N GLY A 369 -11.12 -17.67 -15.49
CA GLY A 369 -11.57 -17.16 -16.80
C GLY A 369 -11.04 -17.98 -17.95
#